data_AF-A0A967U6M5-F1
#
_entry.id   AF-A0A967U6M5-F1
#
_cell.length_a   1.000
_cell.length_b   1.000
_cell.length_c   1.000
_cell.angle_alpha   90.00
_cell.angle_beta   90.00
_cell.angle_gamma   90.00
#
_symmetry.space_group_name_H-M   'P 1'
#
loop_
_entity.id
_entity.type
_entity.pdbx_description
1 polymer ?
#
loop_
_entity_poly.entity_id
_entity_poly.type
_entity_poly.pdbx_seq_one_letter_code
_entity_poly.pdbx_strand_id
1 'polypeptide(L)'
;IEIRDYKVKPGIVSTIGQLSEITLVNRSNITYTNIQLEVTFYNRGATKQLGSNKFVINEILPKRTRRTFNNVDIGFLNTVPEELKIRIVDAIDIN
;
A
#
# COMPACT_ATOMS: atom_id res chain seq x y z
N ILE A 1 11.64 6.46 2.60
CA ILE A 1 11.06 5.37 1.76
C ILE A 1 9.99 5.94 0.85
N GLU A 2 9.83 5.42 -0.36
CA GLU A 2 8.86 5.91 -1.35
C GLU A 2 8.13 4.75 -2.03
N ILE A 3 6.88 4.98 -2.44
CA ILE A 3 6.12 4.04 -3.28
C ILE A 3 6.48 4.34 -4.73
N ARG A 4 6.97 3.32 -5.46
CA ARG A 4 7.37 3.47 -6.87
C ARG A 4 6.26 3.11 -7.83
N ASP A 5 5.57 2.00 -7.57
CA ASP A 5 4.52 1.47 -8.44
C ASP A 5 3.63 0.46 -7.67
N TYR A 6 2.43 0.18 -8.17
CA TYR A 6 1.56 -0.87 -7.66
C TYR A 6 0.55 -1.33 -8.72
N LYS A 7 0.06 -2.57 -8.57
CA LYS A 7 -1.04 -3.12 -9.39
C LYS A 7 -2.13 -3.68 -8.51
N VAL A 8 -3.36 -3.27 -8.75
CA VAL A 8 -4.55 -3.69 -8.00
C VAL A 8 -5.12 -4.97 -8.59
N LYS A 9 -5.55 -5.91 -7.75
CA LYS A 9 -6.41 -7.01 -8.21
C LYS A 9 -7.84 -6.51 -8.42
N PRO A 10 -8.60 -7.08 -9.37
CA PRO A 10 -10.04 -6.81 -9.46
C PRO A 10 -10.71 -7.01 -8.10
N GLY A 11 -11.41 -5.98 -7.62
CA GLY A 11 -12.10 -6.00 -6.34
C GLY A 11 -13.50 -6.56 -6.46
N ILE A 12 -13.97 -7.22 -5.41
CA ILE A 12 -15.37 -7.63 -5.23
C ILE A 12 -15.88 -6.93 -3.97
N VAL A 13 -17.09 -6.36 -4.03
CA VAL A 13 -17.72 -5.74 -2.86
C VAL A 13 -17.82 -6.76 -1.72
N SER A 14 -17.68 -6.28 -0.48
CA SER A 14 -17.75 -7.08 0.73
C SER A 14 -16.65 -8.15 0.85
N THR A 15 -15.49 -7.91 0.22
CA THR A 15 -14.31 -8.76 0.32
C THR A 15 -13.06 -7.96 0.71
N ILE A 16 -11.98 -8.66 1.05
CA ILE A 16 -10.67 -8.03 1.26
C ILE A 16 -10.12 -7.61 -0.11
N GLY A 17 -9.85 -6.31 -0.27
CA GLY A 17 -9.14 -5.79 -1.42
C GLY A 17 -7.68 -6.19 -1.38
N GLN A 18 -7.08 -6.42 -2.55
CA GLN A 18 -5.68 -6.81 -2.66
C GLN A 18 -4.95 -6.02 -3.74
N LEU A 19 -3.69 -5.72 -3.46
CA LEU A 19 -2.69 -5.41 -4.47
C LEU A 19 -2.05 -6.71 -4.93
N SER A 20 -2.00 -6.92 -6.25
CA SER A 20 -1.19 -8.00 -6.82
C SER A 20 0.29 -7.76 -6.55
N GLU A 21 0.74 -6.51 -6.68
CA GLU A 21 2.07 -6.08 -6.34
C GLU A 21 2.10 -4.62 -5.87
N ILE A 22 3.06 -4.29 -4.99
CA ILE A 22 3.47 -2.93 -4.66
C ILE A 22 4.99 -2.88 -4.56
N THR A 23 5.60 -1.90 -5.21
CA THR A 23 7.04 -1.70 -5.21
C THR A 23 7.41 -0.52 -4.33
N LEU A 24 8.22 -0.76 -3.31
CA LEU A 24 8.80 0.29 -2.47
C LEU A 24 10.29 0.47 -2.78
N VAL A 25 10.75 1.70 -2.68
CA VAL A 25 12.17 2.06 -2.81
C VAL A 25 12.63 2.70 -1.51
N ASN A 26 13.70 2.17 -0.96
CA ASN A 26 14.40 2.75 0.17
C ASN A 26 15.69 3.39 -0.29
N ARG A 27 15.71 4.73 -0.34
CA ARG A 27 16.90 5.52 -0.69
C ARG A 27 17.78 5.86 0.50
N SER A 28 17.33 5.59 1.73
CA SER A 28 18.07 5.95 2.93
C SER A 28 19.13 4.90 3.26
N ASN A 29 19.94 5.20 4.27
CA ASN A 29 20.92 4.29 4.85
C ASN A 29 20.34 3.41 5.98
N ILE A 30 19.02 3.48 6.18
CA ILE A 30 18.29 2.83 7.26
C ILE A 30 17.57 1.59 6.74
N THR A 31 17.55 0.50 7.50
CA THR A 31 16.70 -0.66 7.20
C THR A 31 15.35 -0.50 7.89
N TYR A 32 14.25 -0.73 7.17
CA TYR A 32 12.90 -0.63 7.71
C TYR A 32 12.19 -1.99 7.76
N THR A 33 11.28 -2.15 8.72
CA THR A 33 10.28 -3.21 8.79
C THR A 33 8.93 -2.64 9.22
N ASN A 34 7.87 -3.45 9.22
CA ASN A 34 6.52 -3.07 9.65
C ASN A 34 6.09 -1.73 9.02
N ILE A 35 6.20 -1.65 7.70
CA ILE A 35 5.92 -0.43 6.95
C ILE A 35 4.41 -0.26 6.89
N GLN A 36 3.88 0.73 7.59
CA GLN A 36 2.47 1.05 7.62
C GLN A 36 2.11 1.97 6.46
N LEU A 37 1.10 1.57 5.69
CA LEU A 37 0.55 2.34 4.59
C LEU A 37 -0.92 2.62 4.84
N GLU A 38 -1.41 3.69 4.23
CA GLU A 38 -2.84 3.97 4.12
C GLU A 38 -3.21 3.95 2.64
N VAL A 39 -4.26 3.20 2.33
CA VAL A 39 -4.94 3.27 1.04
C VAL A 39 -6.22 4.11 1.20
N THR A 40 -6.43 5.04 0.28
CA THR A 40 -7.68 5.81 0.17
C THR A 40 -8.36 5.46 -1.15
N PHE A 41 -9.66 5.22 -1.07
CA PHE A 41 -10.52 4.74 -2.15
C PHE A 41 -11.28 5.90 -2.81
N TYR A 42 -11.33 5.93 -4.14
CA TYR A 42 -12.04 6.95 -4.92
C TYR A 42 -12.84 6.33 -6.08
N ASN A 43 -13.89 7.02 -6.51
CA ASN A 43 -14.45 6.85 -7.85
C ASN A 43 -13.58 7.62 -8.86
N ARG A 44 -13.63 7.25 -10.14
CA ARG A 44 -12.79 7.87 -11.16
C ARG A 44 -13.04 9.36 -11.26
N GLY A 45 -11.97 10.15 -11.17
CA GLY A 45 -12.03 11.62 -11.19
C GLY A 45 -12.75 12.27 -10.01
N ALA A 46 -13.14 11.50 -8.99
CA ALA A 46 -13.81 12.04 -7.81
C ALA A 46 -12.82 12.65 -6.81
N THR A 47 -13.19 13.78 -6.23
CA THR A 47 -12.46 14.39 -5.10
C THR A 47 -12.89 13.81 -3.76
N LYS A 48 -14.13 13.31 -3.66
CA LYS A 48 -14.68 12.71 -2.46
C LYS A 48 -14.16 11.29 -2.26
N GLN A 49 -13.66 11.01 -1.06
CA GLN A 49 -13.16 9.71 -0.64
C GLN A 49 -14.35 8.77 -0.37
N LEU A 50 -14.24 7.51 -0.80
CA LEU A 50 -15.18 6.44 -0.46
C LEU A 50 -14.85 5.83 0.91
N GLY A 51 -13.60 5.94 1.33
CA GLY A 51 -13.08 5.47 2.61
C GLY A 51 -11.56 5.33 2.56
N SER A 52 -10.96 4.95 3.68
CA SER A 52 -9.55 4.56 3.76
C SER A 52 -9.35 3.36 4.68
N ASN A 53 -8.30 2.59 4.41
CA ASN A 53 -7.84 1.50 5.26
C ASN A 53 -6.35 1.65 5.51
N LYS A 54 -5.90 1.24 6.69
CA LYS A 54 -4.47 1.07 6.98
C LYS A 54 -4.09 -0.40 6.83
N PHE A 55 -2.91 -0.65 6.30
CA PHE A 55 -2.33 -1.99 6.18
C PHE A 55 -0.82 -1.93 6.43
N VAL A 56 -0.21 -3.09 6.72
CA VAL A 56 1.20 -3.17 7.10
C VAL A 56 1.91 -4.21 6.24
N ILE A 57 3.07 -3.83 5.71
CA ILE A 57 4.03 -4.76 5.10
C ILE A 57 5.05 -5.13 6.18
N ASN A 58 4.94 -6.35 6.70
CA ASN A 58 5.80 -6.86 7.79
C ASN A 58 7.20 -7.29 7.32
N GLU A 59 7.43 -7.30 6.00
CA GLU A 59 8.71 -7.69 5.42
C GLU A 59 9.77 -6.58 5.55
N ILE A 60 11.03 -7.02 5.66
CA ILE A 60 12.18 -6.11 5.73
C ILE A 60 12.42 -5.44 4.37
N LEU A 61 12.62 -4.13 4.40
CA LEU A 61 13.09 -3.30 3.29
C LEU A 61 14.50 -2.76 3.61
N PRO A 62 15.57 -3.42 3.13
CA PRO A 62 16.94 -3.02 3.43
C PRO A 62 17.28 -1.62 2.90
N LYS A 63 18.29 -0.99 3.51
CA LYS A 63 18.85 0.28 3.04
C LYS A 63 19.26 0.24 1.56
N ARG A 64 19.03 1.33 0.83
CA ARG A 64 19.41 1.49 -0.58
C ARG A 64 18.88 0.40 -1.52
N THR A 65 17.71 -0.17 -1.23
CA THR A 65 17.10 -1.23 -2.06
C THR A 65 15.78 -0.83 -2.69
N ARG A 66 15.39 -1.60 -3.71
CA ARG A 66 14.05 -1.63 -4.29
C ARG A 66 13.49 -3.03 -4.08
N ARG A 67 12.26 -3.13 -3.59
CA ARG A 67 11.59 -4.43 -3.39
C ARG A 67 10.13 -4.36 -3.83
N THR A 68 9.68 -5.43 -4.45
CA THR A 68 8.29 -5.65 -4.84
C THR A 68 7.67 -6.66 -3.88
N PHE A 69 6.55 -6.30 -3.28
CA PHE A 69 5.76 -7.11 -2.37
C PHE A 69 4.51 -7.57 -3.10
N ASN A 70 4.19 -8.85 -3.02
CA ASN A 70 3.12 -9.46 -3.79
C ASN A 70 1.94 -9.84 -2.89
N ASN A 71 0.72 -9.85 -3.46
CA ASN A 71 -0.50 -10.28 -2.77
C ASN A 71 -0.71 -9.56 -1.43
N VAL A 72 -0.66 -8.23 -1.44
CA VAL A 72 -0.78 -7.41 -0.23
C VAL A 72 -2.25 -7.06 0.02
N ASP A 73 -2.78 -7.48 1.17
CA ASP A 73 -4.11 -7.12 1.62
C ASP A 73 -4.20 -5.63 1.98
N ILE A 74 -5.21 -4.94 1.46
CA ILE A 74 -5.42 -3.49 1.65
C ILE A 74 -6.73 -3.18 2.39
N GLY A 75 -7.24 -4.17 3.10
CA GLY A 75 -8.43 -4.07 3.94
C GLY A 75 -9.74 -4.29 3.18
N PHE A 76 -10.85 -4.13 3.91
CA PHE A 76 -12.18 -4.48 3.42
C PHE A 76 -12.72 -3.44 2.42
N LEU A 77 -13.32 -3.92 1.34
CA LEU A 77 -13.95 -3.12 0.31
C LEU A 77 -15.46 -3.02 0.55
N ASN A 78 -15.91 -1.87 1.07
CA ASN A 78 -17.35 -1.56 1.18
C ASN A 78 -17.99 -1.24 -0.18
N THR A 79 -17.18 -0.89 -1.17
CA THR A 79 -17.55 -0.60 -2.56
C THR A 79 -16.36 -0.96 -3.45
N VAL A 80 -16.58 -1.15 -4.77
CA VAL A 80 -15.47 -1.33 -5.72
C VAL A 80 -14.91 0.05 -6.08
N PRO A 81 -13.69 0.40 -5.64
CA PRO A 81 -13.07 1.66 -6.03
C PRO A 81 -12.60 1.59 -7.48
N GLU A 82 -12.70 2.71 -8.19
CA GLU A 82 -12.15 2.84 -9.54
C GLU A 82 -10.71 3.38 -9.50
N GLU A 83 -10.35 4.08 -8.41
CA GLU A 83 -9.02 4.64 -8.19
C GLU A 83 -8.56 4.45 -6.73
N LEU A 84 -7.25 4.27 -6.56
CA LEU A 84 -6.59 4.18 -5.26
C LEU A 84 -5.53 5.27 -5.13
N LYS A 85 -5.36 5.80 -3.92
CA LYS A 85 -4.17 6.54 -3.54
C LYS A 85 -3.55 5.87 -2.32
N ILE A 86 -2.27 5.54 -2.42
CA ILE A 86 -1.54 4.88 -1.34
C ILE A 86 -0.46 5.84 -0.85
N ARG A 87 -0.34 5.96 0.47
CA ARG A 87 0.74 6.72 1.10
C ARG A 87 1.37 5.92 2.22
N ILE A 88 2.65 6.18 2.46
CA ILE A 88 3.36 5.66 3.63
C ILE A 88 2.94 6.52 4.84
N VAL A 89 2.59 5.87 5.93
CA VAL A 89 2.17 6.51 7.19
C VAL A 89 3.27 6.43 8.22
N ASP A 90 3.87 5.24 8.37
CA ASP A 90 4.92 4.99 9.35
C ASP A 90 5.81 3.80 8.91
N ALA A 91 6.97 3.66 9.52
CA ALA A 91 7.84 2.49 9.36
C ALA A 91 8.80 2.36 10.55
N ILE A 92 9.05 1.12 10.98
CA ILE A 92 9.96 0.84 12.09
C ILE A 92 11.39 0.76 11.57
N ASP A 93 12.27 1.60 12.11
CA ASP A 93 13.72 1.49 11.95
C ASP A 93 14.24 0.29 12.76
N ILE A 94 15.06 -0.55 12.14
CA ILE A 94 15.70 -1.72 12.77
C ILE A 94 17.22 -1.74 12.63
N ASN A 95 17.84 -0.57 12.42
CA ASN A 95 19.29 -0.43 12.47
C ASN A 95 19.86 -0.68 13.87
#